data_AF-A0A1D8ARE7-F1
#
_entry.id   AF-A0A1D8ARE7-F1
#
_cell.length_a   1.000
_cell.length_b   1.000
_cell.length_c   1.000
_cell.angle_alpha   90.00
_cell.angle_beta   90.00
_cell.angle_gamma   90.00
#
_symmetry.space_group_name_H-M   'P 1'
#
loop_
_entity.id
_entity.type
_entity.pdbx_description
1 polymer ?
#
loop_
_entity_poly.entity_id
_entity_poly.type
_entity_poly.pdbx_seq_one_letter_code
_entity_poly.pdbx_strand_id
1 'polypeptide(L)'
;MSIVLILLVVLGGTALLVGFWLIGAYNGLVTLRNRFKNAFAQIDVQLKRRYDLIPNLVEVAKGYLKHESGTLEAVIAARNTAYAASKAAAANPADATAMQGLLAAESGLGGALSRLMVVSEAYPDLKANQNMMQLTEEMTSTENKISFARQAYNDAVTSYNTKRELFPTSLIAGIFNFAEAALFQIENATEREAPKVKFT
;
A
#
# COMPACT_ATOMS: atom_id res chain seq x y z
N MET A 1 -33.83 36.58 -36.78
CA MET A 1 -32.64 35.71 -36.66
C MET A 1 -32.94 34.42 -37.40
N SER A 2 -32.12 34.02 -38.38
CA SER A 2 -32.41 32.79 -39.14
C SER A 2 -32.31 31.57 -38.22
N ILE A 3 -33.14 30.55 -38.46
CA ILE A 3 -33.13 29.28 -37.69
C ILE A 3 -31.71 28.70 -37.64
N VAL A 4 -30.96 28.83 -38.73
CA VAL A 4 -29.54 28.43 -38.83
C VAL A 4 -28.67 29.14 -37.80
N LEU A 5 -28.86 30.44 -37.59
CA LEU A 5 -28.07 31.22 -36.63
C LEU A 5 -28.40 30.84 -35.18
N ILE A 6 -29.67 30.52 -34.89
CA ILE A 6 -30.09 29.98 -33.59
C ILE A 6 -29.44 28.61 -33.34
N LEU A 7 -29.46 27.71 -34.32
CA LEU A 7 -28.84 26.38 -34.21
C LEU A 7 -27.33 26.48 -33.98
N LEU A 8 -26.62 27.37 -34.68
CA LEU A 8 -25.18 27.57 -34.49
C LEU A 8 -24.83 28.10 -33.10
N VAL A 9 -25.64 29.02 -32.55
CA VAL A 9 -25.43 29.54 -31.19
C VAL A 9 -25.68 28.45 -30.14
N VAL A 10 -26.73 27.64 -30.29
CA VAL A 10 -27.03 26.52 -29.37
C VAL A 10 -25.92 25.47 -29.42
N LEU A 11 -25.45 25.12 -30.62
CA LEU A 11 -24.42 24.10 -30.83
C LEU A 11 -23.05 24.58 -30.32
N GLY A 12 -22.69 25.84 -30.57
CA GLY A 12 -21.50 26.47 -30.02
C GLY A 12 -21.53 26.58 -28.48
N GLY A 13 -22.68 26.98 -27.92
CA GLY A 13 -22.87 27.03 -26.46
C GLY A 13 -22.76 25.67 -25.79
N THR A 14 -23.34 24.63 -26.41
CA THR A 14 -23.27 23.25 -25.92
C THR A 14 -21.85 22.71 -26.00
N ALA A 15 -21.13 22.97 -27.10
CA ALA A 15 -19.72 22.57 -27.24
C ALA A 15 -18.83 23.21 -26.16
N LEU A 16 -19.05 24.49 -25.83
CA LEU A 16 -18.33 25.16 -24.75
C LEU A 16 -18.63 24.53 -23.38
N LEU A 17 -19.91 24.27 -23.07
CA LEU A 17 -20.31 23.61 -21.82
C LEU A 17 -19.66 22.23 -21.66
N VAL A 18 -19.68 21.42 -22.72
CA VAL A 18 -19.00 20.12 -22.74
C VAL A 18 -17.49 20.30 -22.54
N GLY A 19 -16.87 21.25 -23.23
CA GLY A 19 -15.45 21.56 -23.10
C GLY A 19 -15.02 21.90 -21.67
N PHE A 20 -15.75 22.80 -21.00
CA PHE A 20 -15.47 23.14 -19.60
C PHE A 20 -15.65 21.94 -18.66
N TRP A 21 -16.68 21.13 -18.90
CA TRP A 21 -16.92 19.93 -18.12
C TRP A 21 -15.81 18.89 -18.28
N LEU A 22 -15.30 18.68 -19.51
CA LEU A 22 -14.19 17.77 -19.80
C LEU A 22 -12.93 18.14 -19.02
N ILE A 23 -12.59 19.43 -19.01
CA ILE A 23 -11.43 19.96 -18.26
C ILE A 23 -11.61 19.71 -16.76
N GLY A 24 -12.81 19.97 -16.23
CA GLY A 24 -13.14 19.72 -14.83
C GLY A 24 -13.04 18.25 -14.44
N ALA A 25 -13.57 17.34 -15.27
CA ALA A 25 -13.51 15.90 -15.03
C ALA A 25 -12.08 15.36 -15.07
N TYR A 26 -11.29 15.75 -16.07
CA TYR A 26 -9.89 15.37 -16.19
C TYR A 26 -9.06 15.84 -14.99
N ASN A 27 -9.15 17.15 -14.66
CA ASN A 27 -8.42 17.71 -13.53
C ASN A 27 -8.83 17.07 -12.20
N GLY A 28 -10.13 16.79 -12.02
CA GLY A 28 -10.62 16.09 -10.83
C GLY A 28 -10.00 14.69 -10.66
N LEU A 29 -9.91 13.92 -11.75
CA LEU A 29 -9.26 12.60 -11.71
C LEU A 29 -7.75 12.72 -11.45
N VAL A 30 -7.06 13.71 -12.03
CA VAL A 30 -5.64 13.97 -11.76
C VAL A 30 -5.41 14.33 -10.29
N THR A 31 -6.25 15.19 -9.72
CA THR A 31 -6.18 15.57 -8.29
C THR A 31 -6.33 14.34 -7.40
N LEU A 32 -7.33 13.49 -7.65
CA LEU A 32 -7.54 12.27 -6.87
C LEU A 32 -6.39 11.27 -7.06
N ARG A 33 -5.82 11.18 -8.26
CA ARG A 33 -4.64 10.36 -8.53
C ARG A 33 -3.44 10.80 -7.69
N ASN A 34 -3.17 12.10 -7.67
CA ASN A 34 -2.09 12.65 -6.86
C ASN A 34 -2.35 12.49 -5.35
N ARG A 35 -3.61 12.52 -4.92
CA ARG A 35 -3.99 12.30 -3.52
C ARG A 35 -3.64 10.90 -3.03
N PHE A 36 -3.98 9.84 -3.78
CA PHE A 36 -3.60 8.49 -3.36
C PHE A 36 -2.09 8.25 -3.47
N LYS A 37 -1.42 8.84 -4.48
CA LYS A 37 0.06 8.77 -4.58
C LYS A 37 0.74 9.41 -3.38
N ASN A 38 0.23 10.55 -2.92
CA ASN A 38 0.73 11.21 -1.71
C ASN A 38 0.46 10.37 -0.45
N ALA A 39 -0.72 9.78 -0.32
CA ALA A 39 -1.02 8.87 0.77
C ALA A 39 -0.09 7.64 0.79
N PHE A 40 0.23 7.08 -0.39
CA PHE A 40 1.21 6.00 -0.51
C PHE A 40 2.61 6.43 -0.06
N ALA A 41 3.04 7.66 -0.38
CA ALA A 41 4.33 8.17 0.07
C ALA A 41 4.46 8.17 1.61
N GLN A 42 3.36 8.35 2.35
CA GLN A 42 3.36 8.22 3.81
C GLN A 42 3.60 6.77 4.26
N ILE A 43 3.05 5.79 3.56
CA ILE A 43 3.32 4.37 3.79
C ILE A 43 4.79 4.06 3.50
N ASP A 44 5.32 4.49 2.35
CA ASP A 44 6.70 4.24 1.91
C ASP A 44 7.74 4.74 2.93
N VAL A 45 7.51 5.89 3.56
CA VAL A 45 8.40 6.40 4.62
C VAL A 45 8.46 5.43 5.82
N GLN A 46 7.32 4.90 6.25
CA GLN A 46 7.29 3.96 7.39
C GLN A 46 7.85 2.58 7.00
N LEU A 47 7.59 2.12 5.79
CA LEU A 47 8.19 0.89 5.26
C LEU A 47 9.71 0.97 5.26
N LYS A 48 10.27 2.08 4.73
CA LYS A 48 11.72 2.35 4.76
C LYS A 48 12.28 2.28 6.17
N ARG A 49 11.67 2.99 7.13
CA ARG A 49 12.08 2.93 8.54
C ARG A 49 12.12 1.48 9.05
N ARG A 50 11.07 0.69 8.78
CA ARG A 50 11.01 -0.72 9.21
C ARG A 50 12.15 -1.54 8.61
N TYR A 51 12.42 -1.37 7.32
CA TYR A 51 13.52 -2.07 6.65
C TYR A 51 14.90 -1.68 7.17
N ASP A 52 15.07 -0.46 7.64
CA ASP A 52 16.33 0.04 8.19
C ASP A 52 16.57 -0.43 9.63
N LEU A 53 15.51 -0.74 10.38
CA LEU A 53 15.60 -1.32 11.73
C LEU A 53 15.93 -2.81 11.73
N ILE A 54 15.49 -3.58 10.72
CA ILE A 54 15.65 -5.04 10.68
C ILE A 54 17.11 -5.52 10.78
N PRO A 55 18.10 -4.92 10.09
CA PRO A 55 19.49 -5.34 10.25
C PRO A 55 19.99 -5.22 11.69
N ASN A 56 19.63 -4.13 12.38
CA ASN A 56 20.00 -3.95 13.79
C ASN A 56 19.32 -4.98 14.70
N LEU A 57 18.04 -5.30 14.42
CA LEU A 57 17.31 -6.35 15.13
C LEU A 57 18.00 -7.71 14.96
N VAL A 58 18.40 -8.04 13.74
CA VAL A 58 19.08 -9.30 13.40
C VAL A 58 20.46 -9.38 14.06
N GLU A 59 21.23 -8.29 14.08
CA GLU A 59 22.55 -8.27 14.73
C GLU A 59 22.45 -8.47 16.25
N VAL A 60 21.48 -7.84 16.92
CA VAL A 60 21.23 -8.09 18.35
C VAL A 60 20.81 -9.55 18.57
N ALA A 61 19.88 -10.06 17.77
CA ALA A 61 19.41 -11.44 17.89
C ALA A 61 20.54 -12.46 17.66
N LYS A 62 21.44 -12.21 16.70
CA LYS A 62 22.59 -13.08 16.36
C LYS A 62 23.54 -13.33 17.53
N GLY A 63 23.67 -12.36 18.45
CA GLY A 63 24.48 -12.52 19.67
C GLY A 63 24.00 -13.66 20.58
N TYR A 64 22.69 -13.94 20.56
CA TYR A 64 22.01 -14.91 21.42
C TYR A 64 21.57 -16.17 20.65
N LEU A 65 21.13 -16.00 19.40
CA LEU A 65 20.55 -17.02 18.53
C LEU A 65 21.61 -17.75 17.67
N LYS A 66 22.67 -18.25 18.30
CA LYS A 66 23.83 -18.83 17.58
C LYS A 66 23.52 -20.07 16.75
N HIS A 67 22.49 -20.82 17.11
CA HIS A 67 22.06 -22.05 16.42
C HIS A 67 20.91 -21.83 15.42
N GLU A 68 20.42 -20.59 15.30
CA GLU A 68 19.23 -20.21 14.53
C GLU A 68 19.59 -19.35 13.31
N SER A 69 20.77 -19.58 12.72
CA SER A 69 21.27 -18.80 11.58
C SER A 69 20.30 -18.82 10.40
N GLY A 70 19.66 -19.96 10.12
CA GLY A 70 18.67 -20.06 9.05
C GLY A 70 17.45 -19.16 9.27
N THR A 71 17.01 -18.97 10.52
CA THR A 71 15.92 -18.06 10.88
C THR A 71 16.32 -16.60 10.62
N LEU A 72 17.53 -16.21 11.02
CA LEU A 72 18.04 -14.85 10.81
C LEU A 72 18.27 -14.54 9.32
N GLU A 73 18.82 -15.49 8.56
CA GLU A 73 19.00 -15.38 7.11
C GLU A 73 17.66 -15.21 6.39
N ALA A 74 16.64 -15.98 6.78
CA ALA A 74 15.30 -15.87 6.23
C ALA A 74 14.68 -14.48 6.44
N VAL A 75 14.93 -13.85 7.60
CA VAL A 75 14.47 -12.47 7.89
C VAL A 75 15.16 -11.46 6.98
N ILE A 76 16.48 -11.56 6.82
CA ILE A 76 17.25 -10.67 5.93
C ILE A 76 16.83 -10.85 4.46
N ALA A 77 16.64 -12.08 4.01
CA ALA A 77 16.16 -12.37 2.65
C ALA A 77 14.76 -11.80 2.40
N ALA A 78 13.84 -11.98 3.36
CA ALA A 78 12.50 -11.42 3.28
C ALA A 78 12.52 -9.88 3.26
N ARG A 79 13.38 -9.26 4.09
CA ARG A 79 13.58 -7.79 4.11
C ARG A 79 14.07 -7.28 2.76
N ASN A 80 15.02 -7.97 2.14
CA ASN A 80 15.56 -7.55 0.84
C ASN A 80 14.50 -7.63 -0.27
N THR A 81 13.68 -8.68 -0.24
CA THR A 81 12.56 -8.85 -1.17
C THR A 81 11.52 -7.74 -0.99
N ALA A 82 11.11 -7.47 0.24
CA ALA A 82 10.16 -6.41 0.57
C ALA A 82 10.70 -5.02 0.21
N TYR A 83 11.98 -4.75 0.50
CA TYR A 83 12.62 -3.49 0.15
C TYR A 83 12.66 -3.23 -1.37
N ALA A 84 12.98 -4.27 -2.15
CA ALA A 84 12.97 -4.18 -3.61
C ALA A 84 11.56 -3.92 -4.15
N ALA A 85 10.56 -4.64 -3.65
CA ALA A 85 9.16 -4.43 -4.03
C ALA A 85 8.65 -3.03 -3.64
N SER A 86 9.07 -2.52 -2.47
CA SER A 86 8.74 -1.15 -2.01
C SER A 86 9.28 -0.10 -2.95
N LYS A 87 10.51 -0.29 -3.48
CA LYS A 87 11.07 0.63 -4.49
C LYS A 87 10.26 0.63 -5.78
N ALA A 88 9.84 -0.54 -6.26
CA ALA A 88 9.03 -0.66 -7.46
C ALA A 88 7.66 0.03 -7.28
N ALA A 89 6.98 -0.22 -6.15
CA ALA A 89 5.72 0.42 -5.82
C ALA A 89 5.86 1.95 -5.63
N ALA A 90 6.94 2.42 -5.00
CA ALA A 90 7.21 3.85 -4.84
C ALA A 90 7.47 4.56 -6.17
N ALA A 91 8.05 3.89 -7.16
CA ALA A 91 8.25 4.44 -8.50
C ALA A 91 6.90 4.70 -9.21
N ASN A 92 5.92 3.82 -9.04
CA ASN A 92 4.57 4.03 -9.56
C ASN A 92 3.49 3.41 -8.66
N PRO A 93 2.93 4.16 -7.70
CA PRO A 93 1.87 3.66 -6.81
C PRO A 93 0.52 3.42 -7.51
N ALA A 94 0.42 3.76 -8.81
CA ALA A 94 -0.75 3.49 -9.63
C ALA A 94 -0.61 2.17 -10.43
N ASP A 95 0.56 1.52 -10.40
CA ASP A 95 0.76 0.20 -10.99
C ASP A 95 0.25 -0.88 -10.03
N ALA A 96 -0.89 -1.47 -10.38
CA ALA A 96 -1.52 -2.54 -9.59
C ALA A 96 -0.58 -3.74 -9.39
N THR A 97 0.25 -4.08 -10.38
CA THR A 97 1.19 -5.21 -10.30
C THR A 97 2.28 -4.92 -9.29
N ALA A 98 2.83 -3.70 -9.30
CA ALA A 98 3.84 -3.29 -8.33
C ALA A 98 3.27 -3.25 -6.90
N MET A 99 2.03 -2.79 -6.74
CA MET A 99 1.33 -2.77 -5.45
C MET A 99 1.04 -4.18 -4.92
N GLN A 100 0.62 -5.12 -5.78
CA GLN A 100 0.43 -6.53 -5.41
C GLN A 100 1.75 -7.20 -5.04
N GLY A 101 2.81 -6.94 -5.81
CA GLY A 101 4.15 -7.43 -5.50
C GLY A 101 4.66 -6.93 -4.14
N LEU A 102 4.38 -5.67 -3.80
CA LEU A 102 4.66 -5.12 -2.48
C LEU A 102 3.88 -5.85 -1.39
N LEU A 103 2.56 -6.00 -1.53
CA LEU A 103 1.73 -6.71 -0.55
C LEU A 103 2.21 -8.14 -0.29
N ALA A 104 2.55 -8.88 -1.34
CA ALA A 104 3.06 -10.25 -1.22
C ALA A 104 4.41 -10.29 -0.47
N ALA A 105 5.33 -9.38 -0.81
CA ALA A 105 6.64 -9.30 -0.17
C ALA A 105 6.53 -8.88 1.31
N GLU A 106 5.62 -7.96 1.61
CA GLU A 106 5.29 -7.50 2.96
C GLU A 106 4.71 -8.62 3.83
N SER A 107 3.81 -9.42 3.26
CA SER A 107 3.28 -10.63 3.93
C SER A 107 4.40 -11.63 4.22
N GLY A 108 5.32 -11.84 3.28
CA GLY A 108 6.48 -12.71 3.46
C GLY A 108 7.39 -12.24 4.59
N LEU A 109 7.66 -10.93 4.65
CA LEU A 109 8.45 -10.31 5.71
C LEU A 109 7.75 -10.40 7.07
N GLY A 110 6.44 -10.11 7.14
CA GLY A 110 5.66 -10.27 8.37
C GLY A 110 5.71 -11.70 8.91
N GLY A 111 5.61 -12.69 8.03
CA GLY A 111 5.76 -14.11 8.41
C GLY A 111 7.17 -14.45 8.93
N ALA A 112 8.22 -13.90 8.33
CA ALA A 112 9.60 -14.12 8.79
C ALA A 112 9.85 -13.47 10.17
N LEU A 113 9.37 -12.25 10.38
CA LEU A 113 9.47 -11.54 11.66
C LEU A 113 8.66 -12.24 12.75
N SER A 114 7.47 -12.75 12.44
CA SER A 114 6.66 -13.54 13.37
C SER A 114 7.41 -14.80 13.84
N ARG A 115 8.04 -15.54 12.91
CA ARG A 115 8.89 -16.70 13.28
C ARG A 115 10.07 -16.30 14.16
N LEU A 116 10.75 -15.19 13.85
CA LEU A 116 11.83 -14.68 14.69
C LEU A 116 11.35 -14.37 16.13
N MET A 117 10.18 -13.76 16.28
CA MET A 117 9.61 -13.48 17.59
C MET A 117 9.29 -14.77 18.35
N VAL A 118 8.70 -15.77 17.69
CA VAL A 118 8.45 -17.09 18.31
C VAL A 118 9.75 -17.75 18.77
N VAL A 119 10.81 -17.72 17.96
CA VAL A 119 12.12 -18.24 18.36
C VAL A 119 12.67 -17.45 19.54
N SER A 120 12.55 -16.12 19.55
CA SER A 120 13.06 -15.27 20.63
C SER A 120 12.43 -15.55 22.01
N GLU A 121 11.19 -16.06 22.04
CA GLU A 121 10.52 -16.46 23.29
C GLU A 121 11.23 -17.62 24.01
N ALA A 122 11.93 -18.48 23.26
CA ALA A 122 12.74 -19.56 23.84
C ALA A 122 14.05 -19.08 24.47
N TYR A 123 14.40 -17.78 24.32
CA TYR A 123 15.67 -17.20 24.78
C TYR A 123 15.40 -16.02 25.73
N PRO A 124 15.23 -16.27 27.04
CA PRO A 124 14.92 -15.23 28.04
C PRO A 124 15.91 -14.07 28.07
N ASP A 125 17.21 -14.35 27.89
CA ASP A 125 18.25 -13.31 27.90
C ASP A 125 18.16 -12.36 26.71
N LEU A 126 17.75 -12.87 25.54
CA LEU A 126 17.48 -12.04 24.36
C LEU A 126 16.22 -11.21 24.58
N LYS A 127 15.17 -11.82 25.13
CA LYS A 127 13.91 -11.14 25.43
C LYS A 127 14.09 -10.01 26.45
N ALA A 128 14.97 -10.21 27.44
CA ALA A 128 15.31 -9.22 28.45
C ALA A 128 16.36 -8.20 27.96
N ASN A 129 16.92 -8.36 26.76
CA ASN A 129 17.90 -7.43 26.24
C ASN A 129 17.25 -6.08 25.91
N GLN A 130 17.75 -5.01 26.53
CA GLN A 130 17.19 -3.67 26.40
C GLN A 130 17.17 -3.16 24.94
N ASN A 131 18.18 -3.48 24.13
CA ASN A 131 18.24 -3.09 22.72
C ASN A 131 17.21 -3.87 21.88
N MET A 132 17.04 -5.17 22.16
CA MET A 132 16.02 -6.01 21.53
C MET A 132 14.61 -5.48 21.81
N MET A 133 14.34 -5.13 23.08
CA MET A 133 13.06 -4.53 23.49
C MET A 133 12.80 -3.21 22.78
N GLN A 134 13.79 -2.30 22.73
CA GLN A 134 13.66 -1.01 22.06
C GLN A 134 13.39 -1.16 20.55
N LEU A 135 14.15 -2.02 19.87
CA LEU A 135 13.96 -2.28 18.44
C LEU A 135 12.59 -2.90 18.15
N THR A 136 12.13 -3.82 18.99
CA THR A 136 10.80 -4.44 18.86
C THR A 136 9.68 -3.43 19.07
N GLU A 137 9.84 -2.51 20.03
CA GLU A 137 8.90 -1.41 20.26
C GLU A 137 8.86 -0.45 19.07
N GLU A 138 10.02 -0.07 18.54
CA GLU A 138 10.09 0.78 17.34
C GLU A 138 9.45 0.12 16.11
N MET A 139 9.68 -1.18 15.92
CA MET A 139 9.05 -1.96 14.86
C MET A 139 7.53 -1.98 15.02
N THR A 140 7.03 -2.22 16.24
CA THR A 140 5.60 -2.24 16.56
C THR A 140 4.97 -0.86 16.33
N SER A 141 5.61 0.21 16.79
CA SER A 141 5.18 1.59 16.53
C SER A 141 5.13 1.91 15.04
N THR A 142 6.12 1.42 14.28
CA THR A 142 6.18 1.60 12.83
C THR A 142 5.05 0.84 12.14
N GLU A 143 4.74 -0.39 12.55
CA GLU A 143 3.62 -1.17 12.01
C GLU A 143 2.27 -0.50 12.29
N ASN A 144 2.07 0.04 13.49
CA ASN A 144 0.86 0.79 13.82
C ASN A 144 0.68 2.02 12.90
N LYS A 145 1.77 2.74 12.60
CA LYS A 145 1.76 3.86 11.65
C LYS A 145 1.49 3.41 10.21
N ILE A 146 2.05 2.28 9.79
CA ILE A 146 1.76 1.67 8.48
C ILE A 146 0.27 1.34 8.38
N SER A 147 -0.31 0.72 9.40
CA SER A 147 -1.73 0.37 9.45
C SER A 147 -2.63 1.60 9.34
N PHE A 148 -2.32 2.67 10.08
CA PHE A 148 -3.05 3.93 9.97
C PHE A 148 -2.90 4.60 8.59
N ALA A 149 -1.68 4.65 8.04
CA ALA A 149 -1.44 5.22 6.72
C ALA A 149 -2.11 4.41 5.59
N ARG A 150 -2.20 3.08 5.76
CA ARG A 150 -2.93 2.17 4.86
C ARG A 150 -4.41 2.53 4.77
N GLN A 151 -5.06 2.86 5.88
CA GLN A 151 -6.45 3.33 5.86
C GLN A 151 -6.61 4.57 4.98
N ALA A 152 -5.79 5.61 5.23
CA ALA A 152 -5.85 6.85 4.46
C ALA A 152 -5.56 6.65 2.95
N TYR A 153 -4.64 5.75 2.61
CA TYR A 153 -4.38 5.36 1.21
C TYR A 153 -5.60 4.68 0.58
N ASN A 154 -6.18 3.68 1.26
CA ASN A 154 -7.34 2.95 0.77
C ASN A 154 -8.56 3.86 0.58
N ASP A 155 -8.78 4.82 1.47
CA ASP A 155 -9.85 5.82 1.33
C ASP A 155 -9.62 6.73 0.11
N ALA A 156 -8.37 7.14 -0.13
CA ALA A 156 -8.00 7.95 -1.29
C ALA A 156 -8.14 7.17 -2.61
N VAL A 157 -7.72 5.89 -2.64
CA VAL A 157 -7.91 4.99 -3.77
C VAL A 157 -9.39 4.75 -4.05
N THR A 158 -10.19 4.50 -3.01
CA THR A 158 -11.64 4.30 -3.14
C THR A 158 -12.32 5.54 -3.72
N SER A 159 -11.95 6.73 -3.25
CA SER A 159 -12.45 8.00 -3.79
C SER A 159 -12.08 8.17 -5.27
N TYR A 160 -10.84 7.84 -5.64
CA TYR A 160 -10.38 7.86 -7.03
C TYR A 160 -11.13 6.85 -7.91
N ASN A 161 -11.24 5.60 -7.48
CA ASN A 161 -11.91 4.52 -8.21
C ASN A 161 -13.40 4.84 -8.40
N THR A 162 -14.08 5.32 -7.35
CA THR A 162 -15.47 5.76 -7.43
C THR A 162 -15.63 6.88 -8.45
N LYS A 163 -14.79 7.92 -8.40
CA LYS A 163 -14.88 9.04 -9.35
C LYS A 163 -14.58 8.59 -10.78
N ARG A 164 -13.66 7.65 -10.97
CA ARG A 164 -13.33 7.03 -12.27
C ARG A 164 -14.55 6.30 -12.84
N GLU A 165 -15.34 5.63 -12.01
CA GLU A 165 -16.46 4.79 -12.46
C GLU A 165 -17.77 5.56 -12.66
N LEU A 166 -17.96 6.68 -11.98
CA LEU A 166 -19.16 7.51 -12.12
C LEU A 166 -19.35 8.07 -13.53
N PHE A 167 -20.55 7.95 -14.08
CA PHE A 167 -20.94 8.64 -15.31
C PHE A 167 -21.13 10.15 -15.04
N PRO A 168 -20.67 11.06 -15.92
CA PRO A 168 -20.01 10.80 -17.20
C PRO A 168 -18.47 10.67 -17.14
N THR A 169 -17.86 10.76 -15.95
CA THR A 169 -16.40 10.71 -15.76
C THR A 169 -15.75 9.41 -16.26
N SER A 170 -16.47 8.28 -16.26
CA SER A 170 -15.99 7.00 -16.80
C SER A 170 -15.61 7.02 -18.28
N LEU A 171 -16.26 7.85 -19.09
CA LEU A 171 -15.89 8.05 -20.50
C LEU A 171 -14.50 8.70 -20.61
N ILE A 172 -14.24 9.69 -19.76
CA ILE A 172 -12.96 10.41 -19.71
C ILE A 172 -11.86 9.51 -19.18
N ALA A 173 -12.19 8.71 -18.17
CA ALA A 173 -11.27 7.72 -17.65
C ALA A 173 -10.81 6.73 -18.73
N GLY A 174 -11.75 6.21 -19.54
CA GLY A 174 -11.44 5.31 -20.65
C GLY A 174 -10.59 5.98 -21.74
N ILE A 175 -10.98 7.17 -22.21
CA ILE A 175 -10.28 7.89 -23.30
C ILE A 175 -8.85 8.28 -22.90
N PHE A 176 -8.65 8.75 -21.66
CA PHE A 176 -7.35 9.23 -21.18
C PHE A 176 -6.59 8.18 -20.34
N ASN A 177 -7.01 6.91 -20.40
CA ASN A 177 -6.35 5.78 -19.76
C ASN A 177 -6.11 5.98 -18.24
N PHE A 178 -7.12 6.47 -17.52
CA PHE A 178 -7.12 6.45 -16.06
C PHE A 178 -7.35 5.03 -15.58
N ALA A 179 -6.28 4.29 -15.37
CA ALA A 179 -6.30 2.93 -14.86
C ALA A 179 -6.85 2.85 -13.43
N GLU A 180 -7.27 1.65 -13.05
CA GLU A 180 -7.66 1.32 -11.70
C GLU A 180 -6.48 1.29 -10.74
N ALA A 181 -6.64 1.92 -9.58
CA ALA A 181 -5.65 1.86 -8.51
C ALA A 181 -6.01 0.69 -7.58
N ALA A 182 -5.01 -0.13 -7.26
CA ALA A 182 -5.16 -1.24 -6.33
C ALA A 182 -5.21 -0.74 -4.89
N LEU A 183 -6.06 -1.37 -4.07
CA LEU A 183 -6.06 -1.13 -2.63
C LEU A 183 -4.84 -1.80 -1.98
N PHE A 184 -4.35 -1.22 -0.90
CA PHE A 184 -3.32 -1.82 -0.06
C PHE A 184 -4.00 -2.63 1.04
N GLN A 185 -4.55 -3.79 0.67
CA GLN A 185 -5.18 -4.72 1.61
C GLN A 185 -4.50 -6.09 1.51
N ILE A 186 -4.23 -6.69 2.66
CA ILE A 186 -3.76 -8.08 2.71
C ILE A 186 -5.01 -8.93 2.45
N GLU A 187 -5.14 -9.46 1.24
CA GLU A 187 -6.16 -10.47 0.96
C GLU A 187 -5.75 -11.77 1.64
N ASN A 188 -6.06 -11.90 2.93
CA ASN A 188 -6.00 -13.20 3.58
C ASN A 188 -7.20 -14.02 3.06
N ALA A 189 -6.95 -14.89 2.08
CA ALA A 189 -7.95 -15.85 1.61
C ALA A 189 -8.52 -16.70 2.77
N THR A 190 -7.74 -16.91 3.83
CA THR A 190 -8.12 -17.59 5.07
C THR A 190 -9.05 -16.80 6.00
N GLU A 191 -9.11 -15.47 5.93
CA GLU A 191 -10.05 -14.67 6.73
C GLU A 191 -11.50 -14.78 6.23
N ARG A 192 -11.70 -15.20 4.97
CA ARG A 192 -13.03 -15.49 4.41
C ARG A 192 -13.56 -16.87 4.78
N GLU A 193 -12.73 -17.75 5.33
CA GLU A 193 -13.17 -19.06 5.80
C GLU A 193 -13.57 -18.97 7.28
N ALA A 194 -14.87 -19.10 7.55
CA ALA A 194 -15.36 -19.15 8.93
C ALA A 194 -14.67 -20.30 9.70
N PRO A 195 -14.19 -20.07 10.94
CA PRO A 195 -13.55 -21.11 11.73
C PRO A 195 -14.52 -22.26 11.95
N LYS A 196 -14.20 -23.44 11.40
CA LYS A 196 -14.96 -24.66 11.62
C LYS A 196 -14.62 -25.20 13.01
N VAL A 197 -15.40 -24.79 14.01
CA VAL A 197 -15.32 -25.36 15.35
C VAL A 197 -15.80 -26.82 15.28
N LYS A 198 -14.86 -27.76 15.36
CA LYS A 198 -15.16 -29.17 15.61
C LYS A 198 -14.99 -29.41 17.10
N PHE A 199 -16.09 -29.66 17.80
CA PHE A 199 -16.03 -30.27 19.12
C PHE A 199 -15.73 -31.75 18.92
N THR A 200 -14.61 -32.22 19.50
CA THR A 200 -14.35 -33.64 19.77
C THR A 200 -14.79 -33.97 21.18
#